data_AF-A0A962SW42-F1
#
_entry.id   AF-A0A962SW42-F1
#
_cell.length_a   1.000
_cell.length_b   1.000
_cell.length_c   1.000
_cell.angle_alpha   90.00
_cell.angle_beta   90.00
_cell.angle_gamma   90.00
#
_symmetry.space_group_name_H-M   'P 1'
#
loop_
_entity.id
_entity.type
_entity.pdbx_description
1 polymer ?
#
loop_
_entity_poly.entity_id
_entity_poly.type
_entity_poly.pdbx_seq_one_letter_code
_entity_poly.pdbx_strand_id
1 'polypeptide(L)'
;MPTILIDQERRESYRLQFSSAKRPQFLINDNRHAVVDCSAHGVRYTVSPGTPPAPGEHIKGLLCFCHGAQTPVLGVVMRVEGGEIVLHIPYREIPSPILRSEERHLLKASAENLVKTITRVITPSLPDSSAATQTTEGEERREFHRVYYPITACPSLFLEGKKAFLIVDISVRGLRYAAPKAPAPRLSQLVKGILHFQRGPQVNIEGTVIRAQHDEVALYLHQEIPLNILLTEQRQLHKNYPMWPP
;
A
#
# COMPACT_ATOMS: atom_id res chain seq x y z
N MET A 1 19.56 -0.39 29.17
CA MET A 1 19.03 -1.38 28.21
C MET A 1 18.09 -0.64 27.26
N PRO A 2 18.50 -0.25 26.04
CA PRO A 2 17.61 0.48 25.16
C PRO A 2 16.66 -0.51 24.47
N THR A 3 15.39 -0.44 24.87
CA THR A 3 14.25 -1.04 24.19
C THR A 3 14.06 -0.35 22.85
N ILE A 4 14.42 -1.01 21.76
CA ILE A 4 14.05 -0.56 20.42
C ILE A 4 12.64 -1.09 20.16
N LEU A 5 11.64 -0.23 20.36
CA LEU A 5 10.28 -0.41 19.83
C LEU A 5 10.36 -0.34 18.30
N ILE A 6 10.64 -1.49 17.67
CA ILE A 6 10.42 -1.67 16.24
C ILE A 6 8.95 -2.04 16.06
N ASP A 7 8.05 -1.07 16.28
CA ASP A 7 6.71 -1.18 15.72
C ASP A 7 6.78 -0.66 14.28
N GLN A 8 7.45 -1.44 13.43
CA GLN A 8 7.48 -1.19 12.00
C GLN A 8 6.11 -1.56 11.44
N GLU A 9 5.30 -0.54 11.18
CA GLU A 9 4.14 -0.61 10.29
C GLU A 9 4.49 -1.48 9.07
N ARG A 10 3.99 -2.72 9.06
CA ARG A 10 4.06 -3.64 7.91
C ARG A 10 3.11 -3.10 6.84
N ARG A 11 3.61 -2.14 6.05
CA ARG A 11 2.84 -1.40 5.06
C ARG A 11 2.55 -2.25 3.82
N GLU A 12 1.36 -2.05 3.27
CA GLU A 12 0.79 -2.85 2.20
C GLU A 12 1.16 -2.41 0.78
N SER A 13 2.09 -1.49 0.60
CA SER A 13 2.66 -1.17 -0.70
C SER A 13 3.91 -0.34 -0.48
N TYR A 14 4.89 -0.50 -1.35
CA TYR A 14 6.00 0.45 -1.42
C TYR A 14 5.45 1.86 -1.69
N ARG A 15 5.96 2.84 -0.93
CA ARG A 15 5.51 4.24 -0.99
C ARG A 15 6.64 5.13 -1.47
N LEU A 16 6.39 5.86 -2.54
CA LEU A 16 7.26 6.91 -3.03
C LEU A 16 7.11 8.14 -2.15
N GLN A 17 8.18 8.51 -1.44
CA GLN A 17 8.22 9.72 -0.64
C GLN A 17 8.71 10.89 -1.49
N PHE A 18 7.98 12.01 -1.46
CA PHE A 18 8.34 13.19 -2.23
C PHE A 18 8.93 14.28 -1.33
N SER A 19 10.09 14.81 -1.73
CA SER A 19 10.63 16.03 -1.14
C SER A 19 9.70 17.21 -1.45
N SER A 20 9.70 18.23 -0.60
CA SER A 20 8.85 19.42 -0.75
C SER A 20 8.96 20.08 -2.13
N ALA A 21 10.16 20.09 -2.73
CA ALA A 21 10.42 20.66 -4.06
C ALA A 21 9.90 19.82 -5.23
N LYS A 22 9.52 18.56 -4.99
CA LYS A 22 9.13 17.57 -6.03
C LYS A 22 7.82 16.88 -5.70
N ARG A 23 6.95 17.54 -4.93
CA ARG A 23 5.64 16.99 -4.59
C ARG A 23 4.72 16.99 -5.82
N PRO A 24 4.13 15.85 -6.19
CA PRO A 24 3.00 15.79 -7.09
C PRO A 24 1.84 16.65 -6.58
N GLN A 25 0.92 16.99 -7.49
CA GLN A 25 -0.30 17.70 -7.15
C GLN A 25 -1.49 16.75 -7.23
N PHE A 26 -2.32 16.74 -6.20
CA PHE A 26 -3.62 16.09 -6.23
C PHE A 26 -4.71 17.15 -6.38
N LEU A 27 -5.41 17.11 -7.52
CA LEU A 27 -6.45 18.07 -7.88
C LEU A 27 -7.81 17.54 -7.44
N ILE A 28 -8.46 18.23 -6.50
CA ILE A 28 -9.80 17.90 -6.00
C ILE A 28 -10.67 19.15 -6.18
N ASN A 29 -11.70 19.08 -7.03
CA ASN A 29 -12.60 20.21 -7.30
C ASN A 29 -11.83 21.53 -7.56
N ASP A 30 -10.85 21.49 -8.47
CA ASP A 30 -9.93 22.58 -8.84
C ASP A 30 -8.94 23.07 -7.75
N ASN A 31 -9.06 22.56 -6.52
CA ASN A 31 -8.08 22.82 -5.48
C ASN A 31 -6.86 21.93 -5.63
N ARG A 32 -5.68 22.54 -5.47
CA ARG A 32 -4.40 21.84 -5.58
C ARG A 32 -3.89 21.46 -4.20
N HIS A 33 -3.60 20.18 -4.03
CA HIS A 33 -3.03 19.64 -2.79
C HIS A 33 -1.66 19.04 -3.07
N ALA A 34 -0.66 19.38 -2.25
CA ALA A 34 0.67 18.79 -2.41
C ALA A 34 0.69 17.37 -1.85
N VAL A 35 1.13 16.40 -2.64
CA VAL A 35 1.25 14.99 -2.26
C VAL A 35 2.57 14.75 -1.55
N VAL A 36 2.48 14.20 -0.35
CA VAL A 36 3.61 13.88 0.52
C VAL A 36 4.21 12.53 0.14
N ASP A 37 3.35 11.53 -0.06
CA ASP A 37 3.73 10.25 -0.63
C ASP A 37 2.57 9.56 -1.33
N CYS A 38 2.90 8.56 -2.17
CA CYS A 38 1.90 7.70 -2.76
C CYS A 38 2.41 6.27 -2.97
N SER A 39 1.45 5.35 -3.15
CA SER A 39 1.61 3.95 -3.49
C SER A 39 0.48 3.52 -4.41
N ALA A 40 0.51 2.30 -4.93
CA ALA A 40 -0.57 1.72 -5.72
C ALA A 40 -1.95 1.94 -5.08
N HIS A 41 -2.08 1.72 -3.77
CA HIS A 41 -3.37 1.76 -3.06
C HIS A 41 -3.54 2.93 -2.09
N GLY A 42 -2.70 3.96 -2.16
CA GLY A 42 -2.86 5.05 -1.22
C GLY A 42 -2.07 6.29 -1.57
N VAL A 43 -2.63 7.43 -1.20
CA VAL A 43 -2.06 8.76 -1.41
C VAL A 43 -2.13 9.50 -0.09
N ARG A 44 -1.04 10.18 0.28
CA ARG A 44 -1.01 11.10 1.41
C ARG A 44 -0.77 12.51 0.88
N TYR A 45 -1.65 13.44 1.19
CA TYR A 45 -1.57 14.81 0.68
C TYR A 45 -1.89 15.84 1.76
N THR A 46 -1.47 17.08 1.53
CA THR A 46 -1.64 18.20 2.46
C THR A 46 -3.05 18.77 2.41
N VAL A 47 -3.61 19.07 3.58
CA VAL A 47 -4.91 19.73 3.71
C VAL A 47 -4.81 21.15 3.15
N SER A 48 -5.76 21.54 2.29
CA SER A 48 -5.93 22.95 1.90
C SER A 48 -6.74 23.69 2.97
N PRO A 49 -6.51 25.01 3.18
CA PRO A 49 -7.28 25.79 4.14
C PRO A 49 -8.78 25.70 3.83
N GLY A 50 -9.55 25.23 4.82
CA GLY A 50 -10.97 24.92 4.69
C GLY A 50 -11.40 23.79 5.63
N THR A 51 -12.64 23.33 5.48
CA THR A 51 -13.14 22.17 6.24
C THR A 51 -12.50 20.89 5.69
N PRO A 52 -11.74 20.12 6.49
CA PRO A 52 -11.17 18.87 6.03
C PRO A 52 -12.29 17.84 5.78
N PRO A 53 -12.11 16.94 4.82
CA PRO A 53 -13.06 15.87 4.54
C PRO A 53 -13.10 14.88 5.71
N ALA A 54 -14.27 14.29 5.94
CA ALA A 54 -14.48 13.36 7.04
C ALA A 54 -13.85 11.98 6.73
N PRO A 55 -13.36 11.23 7.74
CA PRO A 55 -13.03 9.82 7.55
C PRO A 55 -14.21 9.04 6.96
N GLY A 56 -13.94 8.18 5.98
CA GLY A 56 -14.94 7.43 5.20
C GLY A 56 -15.49 8.19 3.97
N GLU A 57 -15.17 9.48 3.82
CA GLU A 57 -15.61 10.26 2.67
C GLU A 57 -14.90 9.83 1.38
N HIS A 58 -15.64 9.79 0.28
CA HIS A 58 -15.09 9.44 -1.03
C HIS A 58 -14.56 10.69 -1.72
N ILE A 59 -13.29 10.65 -2.09
CA ILE A 59 -12.61 11.73 -2.80
C ILE A 59 -12.25 11.23 -4.19
N LYS A 60 -12.74 11.98 -5.18
CA LYS A 60 -12.35 11.84 -6.57
C LYS A 60 -11.45 13.01 -6.94
N GLY A 61 -10.33 12.71 -7.56
CA GLY A 61 -9.41 13.75 -8.02
C GLY A 61 -8.48 13.26 -9.12
N LEU A 62 -7.62 14.15 -9.58
CA LEU A 62 -6.58 13.86 -10.56
C LEU A 62 -5.22 14.01 -9.91
N LEU A 63 -4.44 12.94 -9.87
CA LEU A 63 -3.07 12.96 -9.39
C LEU A 63 -2.14 13.30 -10.55
N CYS A 64 -1.48 14.45 -10.46
CA CYS A 64 -0.56 14.99 -11.45
C CYS A 64 0.87 14.90 -10.92
N PHE A 65 1.67 14.04 -11.52
CA PHE A 65 3.07 13.86 -11.16
C PHE A 65 3.98 14.90 -11.81
N CYS A 66 5.16 15.12 -11.22
CA CYS A 66 6.11 16.12 -11.69
C CYS A 66 6.64 15.83 -13.10
N HIS A 67 6.64 14.56 -13.54
CA HIS A 67 7.03 14.19 -14.90
C HIS A 67 5.88 14.25 -15.92
N GLY A 68 4.76 14.88 -15.56
CA GLY A 68 3.63 15.10 -16.47
C GLY A 68 2.67 13.91 -16.59
N ALA A 69 3.00 12.75 -16.00
CA ALA A 69 2.05 11.65 -15.85
C ALA A 69 0.86 12.10 -15.00
N GLN A 70 -0.34 11.69 -15.39
CA GLN A 70 -1.57 11.99 -14.65
C GLN A 70 -2.41 10.73 -14.51
N THR A 71 -3.04 10.55 -13.35
CA THR A 71 -3.94 9.42 -13.13
C THR A 71 -5.15 9.83 -12.30
N PRO A 72 -6.37 9.47 -12.72
CA PRO A 72 -7.56 9.71 -11.90
C PRO A 72 -7.51 8.80 -10.67
N VAL A 73 -7.79 9.36 -9.50
CA VAL A 73 -7.84 8.64 -8.23
C VAL A 73 -9.25 8.77 -7.68
N LEU A 74 -9.85 7.63 -7.33
CA LEU A 74 -11.04 7.55 -6.49
C LEU A 74 -10.65 6.80 -5.23
N GLY A 75 -10.62 7.50 -4.11
CA GLY A 75 -10.24 6.92 -2.84
C GLY A 75 -11.16 7.31 -1.70
N VAL A 76 -10.97 6.65 -0.56
CA VAL A 76 -11.71 6.87 0.68
C VAL A 76 -10.76 7.48 1.69
N VAL A 77 -11.21 8.54 2.38
CA VAL A 77 -10.44 9.17 3.46
C VAL A 77 -10.31 8.19 4.60
N MET A 78 -9.09 7.78 4.91
CA MET A 78 -8.82 6.92 6.06
C MET A 78 -8.70 7.76 7.32
N ARG A 79 -7.89 8.82 7.26
CA ARG A 79 -7.69 9.73 8.40
C ARG A 79 -7.21 11.11 7.96
N VAL A 80 -7.43 12.07 8.85
CA VAL A 80 -6.88 13.42 8.79
C VAL A 80 -6.02 13.62 10.03
N GLU A 81 -4.73 13.85 9.85
CA GLU A 81 -3.76 13.90 10.94
C GLU A 81 -2.64 14.89 10.61
N GLY A 82 -2.30 15.80 11.53
CA GLY A 82 -1.16 16.70 11.37
C GLY A 82 -1.22 17.63 10.15
N GLY A 83 -2.41 17.95 9.64
CA GLY A 83 -2.57 18.73 8.40
C GLY A 83 -2.37 17.93 7.12
N GLU A 84 -2.34 16.59 7.21
CA GLU A 84 -2.28 15.66 6.10
C GLU A 84 -3.54 14.80 6.05
N ILE A 85 -3.95 14.42 4.85
CA ILE A 85 -5.05 13.49 4.59
C ILE A 85 -4.45 12.21 4.00
N VAL A 86 -4.83 11.08 4.58
CA VAL A 86 -4.47 9.76 4.07
C VAL A 86 -5.66 9.16 3.34
N LEU A 87 -5.47 8.89 2.06
CA LEU A 87 -6.45 8.31 1.16
C LEU A 87 -6.10 6.84 0.87
N HIS A 88 -7.08 5.95 0.96
CA HIS A 88 -7.00 4.58 0.45
C HIS A 88 -7.68 4.47 -0.91
N ILE A 89 -7.11 3.72 -1.85
CA ILE A 89 -7.61 3.58 -3.22
C ILE A 89 -8.04 2.12 -3.46
N PRO A 90 -9.32 1.78 -3.23
CA PRO A 90 -9.78 0.38 -3.25
C PRO A 90 -10.18 -0.13 -4.64
N TYR A 91 -10.45 0.76 -5.61
CA TYR A 91 -11.09 0.37 -6.89
C TYR A 91 -10.17 0.40 -8.11
N ARG A 92 -9.23 1.35 -8.17
CA ARG A 92 -8.28 1.52 -9.28
C ARG A 92 -6.95 2.03 -8.76
N GLU A 93 -5.98 1.15 -8.64
CA GLU A 93 -4.65 1.51 -8.18
C GLU A 93 -3.95 2.53 -9.08
N ILE A 94 -2.99 3.26 -8.52
CA ILE A 94 -2.04 4.03 -9.30
C ILE A 94 -1.19 3.06 -10.12
N PRO A 95 -1.17 3.16 -11.46
CA PRO A 95 -0.46 2.21 -12.31
C PRO A 95 1.02 2.12 -11.96
N SER A 96 1.52 0.89 -11.79
CA SER A 96 2.94 0.64 -11.49
C SER A 96 3.92 1.25 -12.50
N PRO A 97 3.65 1.38 -13.81
CA PRO A 97 4.56 2.07 -14.72
C PRO A 97 4.75 3.54 -14.38
N ILE A 98 3.69 4.21 -13.88
CA ILE A 98 3.78 5.61 -13.45
C ILE A 98 4.64 5.71 -12.19
N LEU A 99 4.37 4.87 -11.18
CA LEU A 99 5.15 4.85 -9.94
C LEU A 99 6.64 4.58 -10.21
N ARG A 100 6.97 3.58 -11.04
CA ARG A 100 8.37 3.27 -11.40
C ARG A 100 9.03 4.36 -12.24
N SER A 101 8.27 5.07 -13.08
CA SER A 101 8.78 6.22 -13.82
C SER A 101 9.16 7.36 -12.89
N GLU A 102 8.29 7.66 -11.92
CA GLU A 102 8.51 8.71 -10.93
C GLU A 102 9.66 8.37 -9.99
N GLU A 103 9.76 7.14 -9.53
CA GLU A 103 10.88 6.68 -8.70
C GLU A 103 12.22 6.90 -9.38
N ARG A 104 12.37 6.44 -10.63
CA ARG A 104 13.60 6.64 -11.41
C ARG A 104 13.92 8.12 -11.56
N HIS A 105 12.91 8.97 -11.73
CA HIS A 105 13.10 10.42 -11.81
C HIS A 105 13.60 11.00 -10.48
N LEU A 106 13.01 10.59 -9.35
CA LEU A 106 13.44 11.03 -8.01
C LEU A 106 14.88 10.59 -7.71
N LEU A 107 15.24 9.36 -8.07
CA LEU A 107 16.60 8.83 -7.91
C LEU A 107 17.60 9.62 -8.75
N LYS A 108 17.29 9.88 -10.02
CA LYS A 108 18.14 10.68 -10.91
C LYS A 108 18.31 12.11 -10.38
N ALA A 109 17.23 12.76 -9.96
CA ALA A 109 17.27 14.12 -9.41
C ALA A 109 18.04 14.19 -8.08
N SER A 110 17.96 13.15 -7.25
CA SER A 110 18.74 13.04 -6.00
C SER A 110 20.24 12.89 -6.28
N ALA A 111 20.60 12.03 -7.25
CA ALA A 111 21.99 11.85 -7.67
C ALA A 111 22.58 13.15 -8.27
N GLU A 112 21.83 13.89 -9.08
CA GLU A 112 22.25 15.18 -9.62
C GLU A 112 22.47 16.24 -8.52
N ASN A 113 21.63 16.23 -7.47
CA ASN A 113 21.80 17.12 -6.32
C ASN A 113 23.02 16.76 -5.46
N LEU A 114 23.32 15.46 -5.29
CA LEU A 114 24.53 14.98 -4.62
C LEU A 114 25.79 15.41 -5.38
N VAL A 115 25.81 15.24 -6.70
CA VAL A 115 26.91 15.72 -7.55
C VAL A 115 27.07 17.23 -7.43
N LYS A 116 25.99 18.02 -7.52
CA LYS A 116 26.04 19.48 -7.32
C LYS A 116 26.53 19.90 -5.93
N THR A 117 26.18 19.15 -4.90
CA THR A 117 26.60 19.43 -3.52
C THR A 117 28.08 19.11 -3.33
N ILE A 118 28.56 17.98 -3.86
CA ILE A 118 29.97 17.57 -3.81
C ILE A 118 30.85 18.54 -4.63
N THR A 119 30.41 18.95 -5.83
CA THR A 119 31.13 19.93 -6.67
C THR A 119 31.25 21.31 -6.01
N ARG A 120 30.42 21.63 -5.02
CA ARG A 120 30.48 22.90 -4.29
C ARG A 120 31.44 22.87 -3.10
N VAL A 121 31.94 21.71 -2.68
CA VAL A 121 32.64 21.55 -1.39
C VAL A 121 34.12 21.15 -1.49
N ILE A 122 34.67 20.75 -2.65
CA ILE A 122 36.06 20.23 -2.69
C ILE A 122 37.00 21.03 -3.61
N THR A 123 37.75 21.95 -3.00
CA THR A 123 39.20 22.12 -3.25
C THR A 123 39.92 20.96 -2.52
N PRO A 124 40.94 20.30 -3.10
CA PRO A 124 41.21 18.90 -2.82
C PRO A 124 42.19 18.65 -1.66
N SER A 125 41.94 17.58 -0.90
CA SER A 125 42.98 16.76 -0.30
C SER A 125 42.48 15.32 -0.13
N LEU A 126 43.02 14.40 -0.94
CA LEU A 126 43.06 12.94 -0.71
C LEU A 126 44.21 12.60 0.27
N PRO A 127 44.37 11.35 0.77
CA PRO A 127 43.67 10.08 0.48
C PRO A 127 43.02 9.48 1.76
N ASP A 128 42.30 8.35 1.81
CA ASP A 128 42.62 7.04 1.27
C ASP A 128 41.42 6.07 1.25
N SER A 129 41.64 5.02 0.48
CA SER A 129 40.74 3.96 0.01
C SER A 129 40.01 3.14 1.09
N SER A 130 38.69 2.97 0.93
CA SER A 130 37.97 1.75 1.31
C SER A 130 36.63 1.72 0.61
N ALA A 131 36.54 0.85 -0.41
CA ALA A 131 35.35 0.61 -1.20
C ALA A 131 34.26 -0.05 -0.32
N ALA A 132 33.29 0.75 0.12
CA ALA A 132 31.98 0.26 0.52
C ALA A 132 31.06 0.31 -0.70
N THR A 133 30.96 -0.81 -1.40
CA THR A 133 29.83 -1.08 -2.30
C THR A 133 28.57 -1.11 -1.44
N GLN A 134 27.86 0.02 -1.32
CA GLN A 134 26.53 0.04 -0.74
C GLN A 134 25.50 -0.11 -1.87
N THR A 135 24.99 -1.33 -1.93
CA THR A 135 23.86 -1.81 -2.70
C THR A 135 22.67 -0.86 -2.59
N THR A 136 22.30 -0.25 -3.71
CA THR A 136 20.99 0.36 -3.94
C THR A 136 19.99 -0.74 -4.24
N GLU A 137 19.33 -1.28 -3.23
CA GLU A 137 18.08 -2.04 -3.41
C GLU A 137 17.02 -1.41 -2.51
N GLY A 138 16.03 -0.76 -3.13
CA GLY A 138 14.78 -0.43 -2.48
C GLY A 138 14.07 -1.74 -2.17
N GLU A 139 14.36 -2.32 -1.00
CA GLU A 139 13.81 -3.60 -0.59
C GLU A 139 12.28 -3.56 -0.66
N GLU A 140 11.73 -4.41 -1.52
CA GLU A 140 10.34 -4.80 -1.50
C GLU A 140 10.09 -5.48 -0.15
N ARG A 141 9.67 -4.71 0.86
CA ARG A 141 9.53 -5.15 2.28
C ARG A 141 8.48 -6.25 2.51
N ARG A 142 7.94 -6.83 1.44
CA ARG A 142 6.89 -7.84 1.46
C ARG A 142 7.48 -9.15 0.96
N GLU A 143 7.44 -10.14 1.84
CA GLU A 143 7.99 -11.48 1.57
C GLU A 143 7.17 -12.26 0.52
N PHE A 144 5.88 -11.92 0.34
CA PHE A 144 4.98 -12.65 -0.58
C PHE A 144 4.10 -11.73 -1.41
N HIS A 145 3.92 -12.11 -2.67
CA HIS A 145 2.95 -11.51 -3.59
C HIS A 145 1.51 -11.71 -3.08
N ARG A 146 0.64 -10.74 -3.37
CA ARG A 146 -0.77 -10.72 -2.93
C ARG A 146 -1.72 -10.67 -4.13
N VAL A 147 -2.71 -11.54 -4.11
CA VAL A 147 -3.86 -11.53 -5.02
C VAL A 147 -4.93 -10.61 -4.44
N TYR A 148 -5.30 -9.58 -5.18
CA TYR A 148 -6.35 -8.64 -4.83
C TYR A 148 -7.66 -9.03 -5.51
N TYR A 149 -8.78 -8.88 -4.80
CA TYR A 149 -10.09 -9.25 -5.35
C TYR A 149 -10.95 -8.03 -5.65
N PRO A 150 -11.61 -7.96 -6.80
CA PRO A 150 -12.71 -7.02 -7.00
C PRO A 150 -13.88 -7.41 -6.10
N ILE A 151 -14.70 -6.43 -5.70
CA ILE A 151 -15.87 -6.64 -4.81
C ILE A 151 -16.79 -7.76 -5.29
N THR A 152 -16.95 -7.90 -6.61
CA THR A 152 -17.80 -8.92 -7.24
C THR A 152 -17.20 -10.33 -7.21
N ALA A 153 -15.88 -10.45 -7.01
CA ALA A 153 -15.15 -11.71 -6.99
C ALA A 153 -14.55 -12.07 -5.62
N CYS A 154 -14.86 -11.32 -4.55
CA CYS A 154 -14.30 -11.55 -3.23
C CYS A 154 -14.61 -12.96 -2.70
N PRO A 155 -13.59 -13.71 -2.25
CA PRO A 155 -13.77 -14.89 -1.41
C PRO A 155 -14.45 -14.52 -0.09
N SER A 156 -15.05 -15.52 0.55
CA SER A 156 -15.71 -15.35 1.85
C SER A 156 -14.94 -16.09 2.94
N LEU A 157 -14.74 -15.44 4.08
CA LEU A 157 -14.13 -16.02 5.27
C LEU A 157 -15.18 -16.24 6.35
N PHE A 158 -15.32 -17.48 6.78
CA PHE A 158 -16.20 -17.87 7.87
C PHE A 158 -15.37 -18.07 9.13
N LEU A 159 -15.48 -17.14 10.07
CA LEU A 159 -14.83 -17.27 11.38
C LEU A 159 -15.74 -18.04 12.34
N GLU A 160 -15.15 -18.80 13.26
CA GLU A 160 -15.91 -19.57 14.27
C GLU A 160 -16.91 -18.67 15.02
N GLY A 161 -18.20 -19.00 14.91
CA GLY A 161 -19.29 -18.28 15.58
C GLY A 161 -19.62 -16.88 15.02
N LYS A 162 -19.06 -16.48 13.88
CA LYS A 162 -19.32 -15.17 13.26
C LYS A 162 -19.88 -15.27 11.84
N LYS A 163 -20.40 -14.15 11.33
CA LYS A 163 -20.86 -14.01 9.95
C LYS A 163 -19.68 -14.12 8.97
N ALA A 164 -20.01 -14.39 7.71
CA ALA A 164 -19.05 -14.37 6.61
C ALA A 164 -18.48 -12.96 6.42
N PHE A 165 -17.16 -12.87 6.23
CA PHE A 165 -16.43 -11.64 5.91
C PHE A 165 -15.89 -11.71 4.49
N LEU A 166 -15.89 -10.59 3.78
CA LEU A 166 -15.36 -10.53 2.41
C LEU A 166 -13.84 -10.37 2.44
N ILE A 167 -13.13 -11.17 1.66
CA ILE A 167 -11.68 -11.06 1.52
C ILE A 167 -11.34 -9.95 0.53
N VAL A 168 -10.48 -9.03 0.96
CA VAL A 168 -9.95 -7.93 0.15
C VAL A 168 -8.73 -8.39 -0.64
N ASP A 169 -7.79 -9.04 0.04
CA ASP A 169 -6.62 -9.63 -0.60
C ASP A 169 -6.05 -10.79 0.20
N ILE A 170 -5.20 -11.57 -0.48
CA ILE A 170 -4.63 -12.80 0.05
C ILE A 170 -3.21 -13.04 -0.47
N SER A 171 -2.37 -13.66 0.33
CA SER A 171 -1.03 -14.14 0.00
C SER A 171 -0.80 -15.48 0.67
N VAL A 172 0.37 -16.08 0.42
CA VAL A 172 0.80 -17.34 1.05
C VAL A 172 0.65 -17.29 2.57
N ARG A 173 1.03 -16.19 3.22
CA ARG A 173 1.06 -16.05 4.69
C ARG A 173 0.23 -14.91 5.25
N GLY A 174 -0.60 -14.29 4.43
CA GLY A 174 -1.30 -13.08 4.82
C GLY A 174 -2.67 -13.00 4.18
N LEU A 175 -3.66 -12.56 4.95
CA LEU A 175 -5.03 -12.42 4.50
C LEU A 175 -5.61 -11.13 5.06
N ARG A 176 -6.38 -10.41 4.24
CA ARG A 176 -7.13 -9.24 4.68
C ARG A 176 -8.61 -9.39 4.39
N TYR A 177 -9.45 -9.13 5.38
CA TYR A 177 -10.90 -9.18 5.24
C TYR A 177 -11.57 -7.89 5.69
N ALA A 178 -12.65 -7.53 5.01
CA ALA A 178 -13.53 -6.44 5.38
C ALA A 178 -14.47 -6.91 6.50
N ALA A 179 -14.46 -6.18 7.61
CA ALA A 179 -15.24 -6.37 8.82
C ALA A 179 -16.09 -5.13 9.17
N PRO A 180 -16.92 -4.61 8.24
CA PRO A 180 -17.71 -3.41 8.49
C PRO A 180 -18.67 -3.64 9.65
N LYS A 181 -18.63 -2.75 10.65
CA LYS A 181 -19.51 -2.76 11.83
C LYS A 181 -19.32 -3.96 12.77
N ALA A 182 -18.25 -4.73 12.62
CA ALA A 182 -17.86 -5.73 13.61
C ALA A 182 -16.95 -5.09 14.67
N PRO A 183 -17.02 -5.49 15.94
CA PRO A 183 -16.04 -5.05 16.93
C PRO A 183 -14.64 -5.47 16.46
N ALA A 184 -13.73 -4.47 16.38
CA ALA A 184 -12.36 -4.70 15.94
C ALA A 184 -11.72 -5.77 16.82
N PRO A 185 -11.22 -6.88 16.25
CA PRO A 185 -10.55 -7.91 17.03
C PRO A 185 -9.26 -7.35 17.63
N ARG A 186 -8.85 -7.90 18.78
CA ARG A 186 -7.65 -7.43 19.46
C ARG A 186 -6.42 -7.77 18.61
N LEU A 187 -5.43 -6.87 18.58
CA LEU A 187 -4.11 -7.19 18.06
C LEU A 187 -3.57 -8.44 18.77
N SER A 188 -2.82 -9.28 18.05
CA SER A 188 -2.32 -10.58 18.51
C SER A 188 -3.37 -11.66 18.81
N GLN A 189 -4.67 -11.40 18.55
CA GLN A 189 -5.70 -12.42 18.74
C GLN A 189 -5.55 -13.53 17.69
N LEU A 190 -5.59 -14.79 18.15
CA LEU A 190 -5.67 -15.95 17.27
C LEU A 190 -7.08 -16.06 16.68
N VAL A 191 -7.14 -16.26 15.37
CA VAL A 191 -8.35 -16.37 14.58
C VAL A 191 -8.31 -17.66 13.78
N LYS A 192 -9.38 -18.46 13.90
CA LYS A 192 -9.60 -19.68 13.12
C LYS A 192 -10.85 -19.52 12.27
N GLY A 193 -10.80 -20.06 11.08
CA GLY A 193 -11.91 -20.00 10.16
C GLY A 193 -11.70 -20.80 8.90
N ILE A 194 -12.71 -20.76 8.03
CA ILE A 194 -12.72 -21.45 6.76
C ILE A 194 -12.83 -20.41 5.66
N LEU A 195 -11.86 -20.42 4.76
CA LEU A 195 -11.82 -19.58 3.57
C LEU A 195 -12.51 -20.29 2.41
N HIS A 196 -13.55 -19.66 1.87
CA HIS A 196 -14.32 -20.14 0.73
C HIS A 196 -14.00 -19.28 -0.49
N PHE A 197 -13.25 -19.85 -1.43
CA PHE A 197 -13.03 -19.26 -2.75
C PHE A 197 -14.28 -19.45 -3.62
N GLN A 198 -14.52 -18.54 -4.58
CA GLN A 198 -15.77 -18.56 -5.36
C GLN A 198 -15.94 -19.83 -6.20
N ARG A 199 -14.84 -20.44 -6.67
CA ARG A 199 -14.84 -21.66 -7.50
C ARG A 199 -13.74 -22.64 -7.07
N GLY A 200 -13.32 -22.56 -5.81
CA GLY A 200 -12.15 -23.28 -5.30
C GLY A 200 -12.46 -24.14 -4.07
N PRO A 201 -11.46 -24.90 -3.60
CA PRO A 201 -11.57 -25.70 -2.39
C PRO A 201 -11.75 -24.80 -1.16
N GLN A 202 -12.40 -25.30 -0.12
CA GLN A 202 -12.43 -24.63 1.17
C GLN A 202 -11.08 -24.85 1.86
N VAL A 203 -10.49 -23.78 2.40
CA VAL A 203 -9.20 -23.85 3.10
C VAL A 203 -9.39 -23.44 4.54
N ASN A 204 -9.03 -24.33 5.46
CA ASN A 204 -8.96 -23.98 6.87
C ASN A 204 -7.78 -23.04 7.10
N ILE A 205 -8.05 -21.93 7.78
CA ILE A 205 -7.02 -20.95 8.12
C ILE A 205 -6.91 -20.80 9.63
N GLU A 206 -5.69 -20.61 10.07
CA GLU A 206 -5.35 -20.21 11.42
C GLU A 206 -4.36 -19.06 11.32
N GLY A 207 -4.66 -17.94 11.97
CA GLY A 207 -3.82 -16.76 11.87
C GLY A 207 -3.98 -15.80 13.04
N THR A 208 -2.97 -14.95 13.20
CA THR A 208 -2.93 -13.93 14.24
C THR A 208 -3.29 -12.58 13.65
N VAL A 209 -4.14 -11.83 14.35
CA VAL A 209 -4.47 -10.45 13.99
C VAL A 209 -3.23 -9.58 14.15
N ILE A 210 -2.68 -9.12 13.04
CA ILE A 210 -1.54 -8.19 13.03
C ILE A 210 -1.97 -6.74 12.89
N ARG A 211 -3.20 -6.51 12.42
CA ARG A 211 -3.77 -5.16 12.28
C ARG A 211 -5.30 -5.24 12.19
N ALA A 212 -5.99 -4.37 12.92
CA ALA A 212 -7.43 -4.18 12.82
C ALA A 212 -7.72 -2.67 12.81
N GLN A 213 -8.02 -2.11 11.64
CA GLN A 213 -8.22 -0.67 11.46
C GLN A 213 -9.20 -0.43 10.30
N HIS A 214 -10.06 0.59 10.42
CA HIS A 214 -10.95 1.07 9.34
C HIS A 214 -11.81 -0.04 8.71
N ASP A 215 -12.52 -0.82 9.53
CA ASP A 215 -13.35 -1.93 9.06
C ASP A 215 -12.58 -3.00 8.25
N GLU A 216 -11.26 -3.04 8.34
CA GLU A 216 -10.42 -4.08 7.76
C GLU A 216 -9.58 -4.76 8.83
N VAL A 217 -9.42 -6.07 8.69
CA VAL A 217 -8.58 -6.87 9.56
C VAL A 217 -7.58 -7.63 8.70
N ALA A 218 -6.29 -7.41 8.99
CA ALA A 218 -5.20 -8.17 8.42
C ALA A 218 -4.74 -9.25 9.40
N LEU A 219 -4.66 -10.47 8.89
CA LEU A 219 -4.18 -11.66 9.56
C LEU A 219 -2.83 -12.06 8.99
N TYR A 220 -1.96 -12.52 9.88
CA TYR A 220 -0.81 -13.33 9.55
C TYR A 220 -1.17 -14.80 9.72
N LEU A 221 -1.05 -15.59 8.66
CA LEU A 221 -1.44 -16.99 8.67
C LEU A 221 -0.28 -17.85 9.19
N HIS A 222 -0.60 -18.74 10.13
CA HIS A 222 0.34 -19.73 10.65
C HIS A 222 0.46 -20.92 9.70
N GLN A 223 -0.60 -21.18 8.94
CA GLN A 223 -0.63 -22.18 7.89
C GLN A 223 -0.65 -21.47 6.53
N GLU A 224 0.21 -21.91 5.63
CA GLU A 224 0.31 -21.29 4.32
C GLU A 224 -0.89 -21.65 3.45
N ILE A 225 -1.35 -20.67 2.67
CA ILE A 225 -2.31 -20.94 1.61
C ILE A 225 -1.54 -21.53 0.43
N PRO A 226 -1.91 -22.74 -0.03
CA PRO A 226 -1.20 -23.41 -1.11
C PRO A 226 -1.06 -22.53 -2.35
N LEU A 227 0.17 -22.39 -2.86
CA LEU A 227 0.48 -21.52 -3.99
C LEU A 227 -0.33 -21.87 -5.25
N ASN A 228 -0.63 -23.15 -5.47
CA ASN A 228 -1.47 -23.60 -6.59
C ASN A 228 -2.90 -23.01 -6.53
N ILE A 229 -3.45 -22.80 -5.33
CA ILE A 229 -4.75 -22.15 -5.14
C ILE A 229 -4.63 -20.67 -5.52
N LEU A 230 -3.61 -19.96 -5.00
CA LEU A 230 -3.37 -18.55 -5.31
C LEU A 230 -3.18 -18.30 -6.81
N LEU A 231 -2.37 -19.14 -7.48
CA LEU A 231 -2.17 -19.06 -8.93
C LEU A 231 -3.44 -19.36 -9.72
N THR A 232 -4.28 -20.27 -9.23
CA THR A 232 -5.58 -20.58 -9.86
C THR A 232 -6.51 -19.38 -9.75
N GLU A 233 -6.60 -18.77 -8.56
CA GLU A 233 -7.41 -17.57 -8.33
C GLU A 233 -6.94 -16.40 -9.21
N GLN A 234 -5.64 -16.15 -9.29
CA GLN A 234 -5.07 -15.10 -10.13
C GLN A 234 -5.40 -15.30 -11.62
N ARG A 235 -5.24 -16.53 -12.14
CA ARG A 235 -5.63 -16.87 -13.52
C ARG A 235 -7.13 -16.68 -13.77
N GLN A 236 -7.97 -17.03 -12.79
CA GLN A 236 -9.42 -16.85 -12.90
C GLN A 236 -9.79 -15.37 -12.91
N LEU A 237 -9.14 -14.56 -12.07
CA LEU A 237 -9.33 -13.11 -12.06
C LEU A 237 -8.93 -12.50 -13.40
N HIS A 238 -7.80 -12.88 -13.99
CA HIS A 238 -7.42 -12.40 -15.33
C HIS A 238 -8.36 -12.85 -16.44
N LYS A 239 -8.90 -14.07 -16.35
CA LYS A 239 -9.87 -14.57 -17.34
C LYS A 239 -11.19 -13.81 -17.28
N ASN A 240 -11.68 -13.52 -16.08
CA ASN A 240 -12.99 -12.89 -15.87
C ASN A 240 -12.90 -11.34 -15.86
N TYR A 241 -11.71 -10.81 -15.58
CA TYR A 241 -11.39 -9.39 -15.53
C TYR A 241 -10.06 -9.14 -16.26
N PRO A 242 -10.07 -9.05 -17.61
CA PRO A 242 -8.84 -8.94 -18.42
C PRO A 242 -7.97 -7.70 -18.16
N MET A 243 -8.52 -6.71 -17.45
CA MET A 243 -7.84 -5.48 -17.04
C MET A 243 -7.36 -5.50 -15.58
N TRP A 244 -7.49 -6.62 -14.87
CA TRP A 244 -7.08 -6.76 -13.48
C TRP A 244 -5.55 -6.97 -13.41
N PRO A 245 -4.83 -6.24 -12.55
CA PRO A 245 -3.37 -6.34 -12.50
C PRO A 245 -2.92 -7.76 -12.09
N PRO A 246 -1.74 -8.21 -12.55
CA PRO A 246 -1.12 -9.46 -12.12
C PRO A 246 -0.76 -9.44 -10.64
#